data_AF-A0A383EI54-F1
#
_entry.id   AF-A0A383EI54-F1
#
_cell.length_a   1.000
_cell.length_b   1.000
_cell.length_c   1.000
_cell.angle_alpha   90.00
_cell.angle_beta   90.00
_cell.angle_gamma   90.00
#
_symmetry.space_group_name_H-M   'P 1'
#
loop_
_entity.id
_entity.type
_entity.pdbx_description
1 polymer ?
#
loop_
_entity_poly.entity_id
_entity_poly.type
_entity_poly.pdbx_seq_one_letter_code
_entity_poly.pdbx_strand_id
1 'polypeptide(L)'
;MSILNKQNVEICEYASELLDTPKAHLKLCLLQDETGLKITHNDKLLMIFKLTHDGMLAAGFVAKALGANVPPLGESSWARVSTGVFFRATSIAQLDYSNEASSLLLERWLNEADLQRGNTPK
;
A
#
# COMPACT_ATOMS: atom_id res chain seq x y z
N MET A 1 -32.12 -2.13 3.83
CA MET A 1 -31.34 -2.59 2.65
C MET A 1 -29.97 -1.93 2.76
N SER A 2 -29.02 -2.61 3.39
CA SER A 2 -27.69 -2.06 3.63
C SER A 2 -26.88 -2.14 2.34
N ILE A 3 -26.51 -0.98 1.80
CA ILE A 3 -25.46 -0.90 0.78
C ILE A 3 -24.17 -1.26 1.51
N LEU A 4 -23.78 -2.54 1.44
CA LEU A 4 -22.48 -2.98 1.93
C LEU A 4 -21.45 -2.26 1.07
N ASN A 5 -20.85 -1.20 1.60
CA ASN A 5 -19.74 -0.53 0.94
C ASN A 5 -18.62 -1.57 0.82
N LYS A 6 -18.52 -2.23 -0.34
CA LYS A 6 -17.55 -3.30 -0.66
C LYS A 6 -16.16 -2.73 -0.86
N GLN A 7 -15.70 -1.87 0.04
CA GLN A 7 -14.32 -1.39 -0.02
C GLN A 7 -13.41 -2.54 0.43
N ASN A 8 -12.64 -3.08 -0.51
CA ASN A 8 -11.64 -4.12 -0.29
C ASN A 8 -10.37 -3.56 0.38
N VAL A 9 -10.23 -2.24 0.39
CA VAL A 9 -9.13 -1.48 0.97
C VAL A 9 -9.71 -0.39 1.86
N GLU A 10 -9.14 -0.24 3.05
CA GLU A 10 -9.41 0.86 3.98
C GLU A 10 -8.10 1.62 4.22
N ILE A 11 -8.16 2.94 4.17
CA ILE A 11 -7.02 3.83 4.42
C ILE A 11 -7.40 4.70 5.62
N CYS A 12 -6.60 4.65 6.68
CA CYS A 12 -6.89 5.38 7.91
C CYS A 12 -6.45 6.84 7.80
N GLU A 13 -7.11 7.75 8.52
CA GLU A 13 -6.75 9.18 8.58
C GLU A 13 -5.28 9.42 8.93
N TYR A 14 -4.70 8.56 9.77
CA TYR A 14 -3.28 8.62 10.13
C TYR A 14 -2.33 8.51 8.92
N ALA A 15 -2.76 7.86 7.83
CA ALA A 15 -1.98 7.83 6.59
C ALA A 15 -1.86 9.23 5.96
N SER A 16 -2.95 10.01 5.95
CA SER A 16 -2.95 11.40 5.47
C SER A 16 -2.07 12.30 6.34
N GLU A 17 -2.19 12.19 7.67
CA GLU A 17 -1.33 12.94 8.61
C GLU A 17 0.17 12.65 8.37
N LEU A 18 0.51 11.40 8.04
CA LEU A 18 1.89 11.01 7.76
C LEU A 18 2.39 11.57 6.42
N LEU A 19 1.49 11.79 5.46
CA LEU A 19 1.80 12.40 4.16
C LEU A 19 2.00 13.91 4.26
N ASP A 20 1.33 14.59 5.20
CA ASP A 20 1.43 16.04 5.40
C ASP A 20 2.80 16.50 5.91
N THR A 21 3.58 15.60 6.53
CA THR A 21 4.93 15.90 7.01
C THR A 21 5.97 15.10 6.22
N PRO A 22 6.69 15.72 5.27
CA PRO A 22 7.74 15.03 4.50
C PRO A 22 8.83 14.44 5.39
N LYS A 23 9.13 13.15 5.19
CA LYS A 23 10.19 12.41 5.87
C LYS A 23 10.98 11.58 4.86
N ALA A 24 12.30 11.55 5.02
CA ALA A 24 13.17 10.72 4.20
C ALA A 24 12.98 9.22 4.49
N HIS A 25 12.57 8.87 5.71
CA HIS A 25 12.47 7.49 6.17
C HIS A 25 11.26 7.27 7.08
N LEU A 26 10.31 6.49 6.58
CA LEU A 26 9.19 5.89 7.28
C LEU A 26 9.48 4.39 7.41
N LYS A 27 9.42 3.86 8.64
CA LYS A 27 9.55 2.42 8.88
C LYS A 27 8.14 1.83 8.94
N LEU A 28 7.77 1.09 7.90
CA LEU A 28 6.45 0.48 7.77
C LEU A 28 6.54 -1.02 8.03
N CYS A 29 5.56 -1.55 8.76
CA CYS A 29 5.36 -2.98 8.95
C CYS A 29 4.18 -3.45 8.09
N LEU A 30 4.38 -4.51 7.31
CA LEU A 30 3.34 -5.24 6.62
C LEU A 30 3.08 -6.50 7.43
N LEU A 31 1.84 -6.74 7.84
CA LEU A 31 1.44 -7.91 8.62
C LEU A 31 0.29 -8.61 7.91
N GLN A 32 0.45 -9.90 7.59
CA GLN A 32 -0.63 -10.70 7.04
C GLN A 32 -1.24 -11.60 8.11
N ASP A 33 -2.57 -11.55 8.24
CA ASP A 33 -3.35 -12.42 9.12
C ASP A 33 -4.55 -13.00 8.37
N GLU A 34 -5.41 -13.73 9.08
CA GLU A 34 -6.59 -14.39 8.51
C GLU A 34 -7.63 -13.41 7.92
N THR A 35 -7.52 -12.11 8.23
CA THR A 35 -8.40 -11.06 7.71
C THR A 35 -7.86 -10.36 6.46
N GLY A 36 -6.56 -10.53 6.17
CA GLY A 36 -5.87 -9.97 5.00
C GLY A 36 -4.53 -9.33 5.37
N LEU A 37 -4.18 -8.22 4.71
CA LEU A 37 -2.93 -7.49 4.97
C LEU A 37 -3.20 -6.18 5.72
N LYS A 38 -2.38 -5.88 6.72
CA LYS A 38 -2.35 -4.58 7.41
C LYS A 38 -1.00 -3.92 7.20
N ILE A 39 -1.02 -2.60 7.04
CA ILE A 39 0.20 -1.77 7.01
C ILE A 39 0.17 -0.84 8.22
N THR A 40 1.25 -0.80 9.00
CA THR A 40 1.37 0.04 10.18
C THR A 40 2.66 0.86 10.18
N HIS A 41 2.63 1.97 10.92
CA HIS A 41 3.79 2.78 11.26
C HIS A 41 3.78 3.06 12.76
N ASN A 42 4.79 2.59 13.50
CA ASN A 42 4.85 2.66 14.96
C ASN A 42 3.56 2.13 15.62
N ASP A 43 3.14 0.92 15.22
CA ASP A 43 1.93 0.22 15.68
C ASP A 43 0.60 0.92 15.38
N LYS A 44 0.64 2.09 14.74
CA LYS A 44 -0.56 2.78 14.24
C LYS A 44 -0.90 2.29 12.85
N LEU A 45 -2.16 1.92 12.67
CA LEU A 45 -2.69 1.43 11.42
C LEU A 45 -2.71 2.53 10.34
N LEU A 46 -2.27 2.18 9.14
CA LEU A 46 -2.29 3.03 7.96
C LEU A 46 -3.28 2.52 6.93
N MET A 47 -3.28 1.22 6.66
CA MET A 47 -4.11 0.59 5.64
C MET A 47 -4.53 -0.82 6.05
N ILE A 48 -5.73 -1.23 5.65
CA ILE A 48 -6.22 -2.61 5.71
C ILE A 48 -6.60 -3.04 4.29
N PHE A 49 -6.14 -4.22 3.89
CA PHE A 49 -6.53 -4.90 2.67
C PHE A 49 -7.24 -6.19 3.06
N LYS A 50 -8.51 -6.34 2.68
CA LYS A 50 -9.30 -7.54 3.01
C LYS A 50 -8.79 -8.76 2.26
N LEU A 51 -8.95 -9.94 2.85
CA LEU A 51 -8.68 -11.23 2.21
C LEU A 51 -9.72 -11.56 1.12
N THR A 52 -9.72 -10.77 0.07
CA THR A 52 -10.47 -10.93 -1.18
C THR A 52 -9.50 -10.85 -2.35
N HIS A 53 -9.92 -11.28 -3.55
CA HIS A 53 -9.08 -11.19 -4.75
C HIS A 53 -8.57 -9.76 -4.96
N ASP A 54 -9.47 -8.78 -4.99
CA ASP A 54 -9.11 -7.39 -5.27
C ASP A 54 -8.36 -6.73 -4.10
N GLY A 55 -8.70 -7.09 -2.86
CA GLY A 55 -7.98 -6.60 -1.68
C GLY A 55 -6.53 -7.05 -1.69
N MET A 56 -6.29 -8.33 -1.96
CA MET A 56 -4.93 -8.89 -2.03
C MET A 56 -4.19 -8.49 -3.31
N LEU A 57 -4.89 -8.24 -4.41
CA LEU A 57 -4.30 -7.66 -5.63
C LEU A 57 -3.75 -6.26 -5.34
N ALA A 58 -4.56 -5.39 -4.72
CA ALA A 58 -4.13 -4.07 -4.28
C ALA A 58 -2.97 -4.15 -3.27
N ALA A 59 -3.06 -5.06 -2.30
CA ALA A 59 -2.00 -5.32 -1.32
C ALA A 59 -0.66 -5.69 -1.99
N GLY A 60 -0.69 -6.52 -3.03
CA GLY A 60 0.48 -6.92 -3.80
C GLY A 60 1.13 -5.73 -4.51
N PHE A 61 0.34 -4.88 -5.17
CA PHE A 61 0.88 -3.68 -5.82
C PHE A 61 1.42 -2.66 -4.82
N VAL A 62 0.75 -2.48 -3.69
CA VAL A 62 1.21 -1.61 -2.60
C VAL A 62 2.52 -2.13 -2.02
N ALA A 63 2.64 -3.43 -1.72
CA ALA A 63 3.88 -4.03 -1.25
C ALA A 63 5.03 -3.81 -2.25
N LYS A 64 4.77 -4.02 -3.54
CA LYS A 64 5.73 -3.75 -4.62
C LYS A 64 6.14 -2.28 -4.67
N ALA A 65 5.21 -1.34 -4.51
CA ALA A 65 5.50 0.09 -4.44
C ALA A 65 6.32 0.46 -3.19
N LEU A 66 6.20 -0.29 -2.10
CA LEU A 66 7.02 -0.11 -0.91
C LEU A 66 8.40 -0.78 -1.01
N GLY A 67 8.65 -1.57 -2.08
CA GLY A 67 9.87 -2.36 -2.22
C GLY A 67 9.91 -3.56 -1.26
N ALA A 68 8.75 -4.07 -0.85
CA ALA A 68 8.61 -5.22 0.02
C ALA A 68 7.76 -6.32 -0.65
N ASN A 69 7.76 -7.50 -0.05
CA ASN A 69 6.83 -8.57 -0.42
C ASN A 69 5.68 -8.61 0.58
N VAL A 70 4.52 -9.07 0.12
CA VAL A 70 3.44 -9.52 1.00
C VAL A 70 4.00 -10.67 1.85
N PRO A 71 4.02 -10.56 3.19
CA PRO A 71 4.56 -11.60 4.06
C PRO A 71 3.66 -12.85 4.04
N PRO A 72 4.17 -14.05 4.37
CA PRO A 72 3.34 -15.22 4.60
C PRO A 72 2.27 -15.00 5.69
N LEU A 73 1.24 -15.85 5.71
CA LEU A 73 0.19 -15.79 6.73
C LEU A 73 0.77 -15.96 8.14
N GLY A 74 0.45 -15.02 9.04
CA GLY A 74 0.97 -14.99 10.41
C GLY A 74 2.34 -14.33 10.55
N GLU A 75 2.95 -13.90 9.45
CA GLU A 75 4.27 -13.26 9.43
C GLU A 75 4.19 -11.76 9.14
N SER A 76 5.33 -11.08 9.31
CA SER A 76 5.49 -9.66 9.00
C SER A 76 6.72 -9.41 8.14
N SER A 77 6.65 -8.37 7.31
CA SER A 77 7.78 -7.82 6.55
C SER A 77 7.91 -6.32 6.81
N TRP A 78 9.10 -5.77 6.54
CA TRP A 78 9.41 -4.37 6.82
C TRP A 78 9.80 -3.63 5.55
N ALA A 79 9.34 -2.39 5.43
CA ALA A 79 9.75 -1.46 4.38
C ALA A 79 10.29 -0.17 5.01
N ARG A 80 11.36 0.38 4.44
CA ARG A 80 11.87 1.71 4.79
C ARG A 80 11.78 2.61 3.57
N VAL A 81 10.84 3.56 3.59
CA VAL A 81 10.47 4.34 2.41
C VAL A 81 10.42 5.83 2.73
N SER A 82 10.53 6.69 1.72
CA SER A 82 10.25 8.12 1.90
C SER A 82 8.74 8.38 1.94
N THR A 83 8.32 9.55 2.43
CA THR A 83 6.92 10.00 2.29
C THR A 83 6.47 10.03 0.83
N GLY A 84 7.37 10.35 -0.10
CA GLY A 84 7.10 10.32 -1.54
C GLY A 84 6.73 8.92 -2.03
N VAL A 85 7.48 7.88 -1.63
CA VAL A 85 7.14 6.49 -1.97
C VAL A 85 5.82 6.07 -1.29
N PHE A 86 5.62 6.46 -0.04
CA PHE A 86 4.37 6.18 0.68
C PHE A 86 3.16 6.83 -0.01
N PHE A 87 3.28 8.05 -0.54
CA PHE A 87 2.23 8.71 -1.33
C PHE A 87 1.78 7.87 -2.54
N ARG A 88 2.72 7.24 -3.25
CA ARG A 88 2.40 6.39 -4.42
C ARG A 88 1.74 5.10 -3.98
N ALA A 89 2.24 4.49 -2.91
CA ALA A 89 1.61 3.32 -2.31
C ALA A 89 0.15 3.61 -1.91
N THR A 90 -0.12 4.74 -1.24
CA THR A 90 -1.48 5.18 -0.88
C THR A 90 -2.33 5.49 -2.11
N SER A 91 -1.74 6.02 -3.18
CA SER A 91 -2.46 6.30 -4.44
C SER A 91 -2.81 5.00 -5.18
N ILE A 92 -1.92 4.00 -5.20
CA ILE A 92 -2.18 2.66 -5.73
C ILE A 92 -3.30 1.96 -4.95
N ALA A 93 -3.32 2.10 -3.63
CA ALA A 93 -4.35 1.54 -2.76
C ALA A 93 -5.76 2.06 -3.07
N GLN A 94 -5.87 3.24 -3.68
CA GLN A 94 -7.15 3.90 -4.02
C GLN A 94 -7.61 3.64 -5.46
N LEU A 95 -6.83 2.92 -6.27
CA LEU A 95 -7.20 2.66 -7.66
C LEU A 95 -8.43 1.76 -7.74
N ASP A 96 -9.30 2.06 -8.71
CA ASP A 96 -10.34 1.14 -9.14
C ASP A 96 -9.75 0.19 -10.18
N TYR A 97 -9.41 -1.03 -9.75
CA TYR A 97 -8.83 -2.07 -10.62
C TYR A 97 -9.82 -2.65 -11.64
N SER A 98 -11.11 -2.32 -11.53
CA SER A 98 -12.10 -2.67 -12.57
C SER A 98 -12.07 -1.69 -13.75
N ASN A 99 -11.42 -0.53 -13.58
CA ASN A 99 -11.25 0.47 -14.62
C ASN A 99 -9.91 0.28 -15.33
N GLU A 100 -9.96 -0.01 -16.63
CA GLU A 100 -8.77 -0.23 -17.47
C GLU A 100 -7.82 0.99 -17.46
N ALA A 101 -8.33 2.22 -17.36
CA ALA A 101 -7.51 3.43 -17.29
C ALA A 101 -6.65 3.49 -16.00
N SER A 102 -7.04 2.80 -14.93
CA SER A 102 -6.25 2.69 -13.70
C SER A 102 -4.95 1.93 -13.92
N SER A 103 -4.85 1.07 -14.94
CA SER A 103 -3.61 0.34 -15.25
C SER A 103 -2.46 1.27 -15.61
N LEU A 104 -2.72 2.33 -16.37
CA LEU A 104 -1.71 3.33 -16.74
C LEU A 104 -1.20 4.09 -15.50
N LEU A 105 -2.11 4.46 -14.59
CA LEU A 105 -1.75 5.11 -13.34
C LEU A 105 -0.95 4.17 -12.42
N LEU A 106 -1.36 2.91 -12.33
CA LEU A 106 -0.66 1.87 -11.58
C LEU A 106 0.78 1.72 -12.05
N GLU A 107 0.99 1.53 -13.36
CA GLU A 107 2.33 1.38 -13.93
C GLU A 107 3.21 2.58 -13.64
N ARG A 108 2.67 3.79 -13.84
CA ARG A 108 3.40 5.01 -13.56
C ARG A 108 3.76 5.15 -12.09
N TRP A 109 2.84 4.84 -11.16
CA TRP A 109 3.09 4.98 -9.72
C TRP A 109 4.09 3.94 -9.23
N LEU A 110 4.04 2.72 -9.76
CA LEU A 110 5.03 1.69 -9.49
C LEU A 110 6.43 2.10 -9.97
N ASN A 111 6.53 2.65 -11.18
CA ASN A 111 7.79 3.14 -11.75
C ASN A 111 8.35 4.30 -10.90
N GLU A 112 7.53 5.32 -10.62
CA GLU A 112 7.94 6.47 -9.81
C GLU A 112 8.34 6.09 -8.38
N ALA A 113 7.70 5.08 -7.80
CA ALA A 113 8.06 4.54 -6.49
C ALA A 113 9.42 3.82 -6.54
N ASP A 114 9.66 3.01 -7.58
CA ASP A 114 10.91 2.28 -7.77
C ASP A 114 12.11 3.22 -7.94
N LEU A 115 11.96 4.24 -8.80
CA LEU A 115 12.97 5.28 -8.99
C LEU A 115 13.29 6.02 -7.68
N GLN A 116 12.27 6.34 -6.87
CA GLN A 116 12.48 7.05 -5.60
C GLN A 116 13.06 6.18 -4.49
N ARG A 117 12.88 4.85 -4.54
CA ARG A 117 13.61 3.94 -3.64
C ARG A 117 15.10 3.84 -4.00
N GLY A 118 15.53 4.42 -5.12
CA GLY A 118 16.91 4.37 -5.59
C GLY A 118 17.22 3.11 -6.40
N ASN A 119 16.19 2.39 -6.85
CA ASN A 119 16.37 1.31 -7.81
C ASN A 119 16.54 1.94 -9.20
N THR A 120 17.78 2.02 -9.69
CA THR A 120 18.00 2.29 -11.11
C THR A 120 17.59 1.06 -11.90
N PRO A 121 16.66 1.15 -12.86
CA PRO A 121 16.38 0.02 -13.75
C PRO A 121 17.70 -0.40 -14.42
N LYS A 122 18.02 -1.70 -14.33
CA LYS A 122 19.17 -2.29 -15.01
C LYS A 122 18.94 -2.35 -16.51
#